data_AF-A0AAE2C106-F1
#
_entry.id   AF-A0AAE2C106-F1
#
_cell.length_a   1.000
_cell.length_b   1.000
_cell.length_c   1.000
_cell.angle_alpha   90.00
_cell.angle_beta   90.00
_cell.angle_gamma   90.00
#
_symmetry.space_group_name_H-M   'P 1'
#
loop_
_entity.id
_entity.type
_entity.pdbx_description
1 polymer ?
#
loop_
_entity_poly.entity_id
_entity_poly.type
_entity_poly.pdbx_seq_one_letter_code
_entity_poly.pdbx_strand_id
1 'polypeptide(L)'
;MTAMTNSLGLLSTLTTKQANMLDALKEYPWMMTGSGKPPAVSNVRMPSDIISLEGWGALWRGLRSGLVRDSIFCGIFFSSWQFLHQAMLNWKAVGMDPVPRHDNEVGPLSPIAVTLAAGVSGSFAAAASHGFDTTRSRSQCTVLPKYVSMERKFLKWSKPGKRFERLTGIHPADRNLLLNGIWLRVARCGLASSVIVGSYFFTISHLVSN
;
A
#
# COMPACT_ATOMS: atom_id res chain seq x y z
N MET A 1 5.86 3.30 -35.78
CA MET A 1 6.52 2.35 -36.71
C MET A 1 8.01 2.62 -36.89
N THR A 2 8.49 3.87 -36.84
CA THR A 2 9.92 4.24 -37.01
C THR A 2 10.86 3.76 -35.90
N ALA A 3 10.39 3.64 -34.66
CA ALA A 3 11.21 3.11 -33.56
C ALA A 3 11.55 1.61 -33.71
N MET A 4 10.64 0.84 -34.31
CA MET A 4 10.78 -0.60 -34.55
C MET A 4 11.88 -0.89 -35.57
N THR A 5 11.99 -0.08 -36.62
CA THR A 5 13.01 -0.21 -37.67
C THR A 5 14.42 0.04 -37.12
N ASN A 6 14.57 1.01 -36.21
CA ASN A 6 15.86 1.32 -35.58
C ASN A 6 16.27 0.23 -34.56
N SER A 7 15.33 -0.33 -33.81
CA SER A 7 15.60 -1.47 -32.92
C SER A 7 15.92 -2.75 -33.69
N LEU A 8 15.32 -2.97 -34.87
CA LEU A 8 15.62 -4.11 -35.74
C LEU A 8 17.05 -4.05 -36.30
N GLY A 9 17.58 -2.86 -36.61
CA GLY A 9 18.97 -2.67 -37.03
C GLY A 9 20.00 -2.90 -35.91
N LEU A 10 19.65 -2.56 -34.66
CA LEU A 10 20.47 -2.86 -33.48
C LEU A 10 20.40 -4.35 -33.07
N LEU A 11 19.25 -4.98 -33.25
CA LEU A 11 19.08 -6.42 -33.03
C LEU A 11 19.77 -7.25 -34.12
N SER A 12 19.76 -6.81 -35.38
CA SER A 12 20.43 -7.51 -36.49
C SER A 12 21.96 -7.52 -36.36
N THR A 13 22.52 -6.50 -35.73
CA THR A 13 23.95 -6.43 -35.39
C THR A 13 24.31 -7.31 -34.19
N LEU A 14 23.37 -7.57 -33.27
CA LEU A 14 23.51 -8.53 -32.16
C LEU A 14 23.27 -10.01 -32.58
N THR A 15 22.44 -10.26 -33.60
CA THR A 15 22.05 -11.61 -34.03
C THR A 15 23.19 -12.48 -34.55
N THR A 16 24.30 -11.89 -35.01
CA THR A 16 25.41 -12.67 -35.57
C THR A 16 26.18 -13.47 -34.52
N LYS A 17 26.07 -13.11 -33.22
CA LYS A 17 26.80 -13.79 -32.14
C LYS A 17 25.95 -14.72 -31.27
N GLN A 18 24.63 -14.53 -31.20
CA GLN A 18 23.78 -15.22 -30.22
C GLN A 18 22.39 -15.53 -30.81
N ALA A 19 22.31 -16.56 -31.67
CA ALA A 19 21.05 -17.04 -32.27
C ALA A 19 19.97 -17.34 -31.19
N ASN A 20 20.39 -17.81 -30.02
CA ASN A 20 19.50 -18.13 -28.90
C ASN A 20 18.88 -16.91 -28.21
N MET A 21 19.48 -15.72 -28.35
CA MET A 21 18.99 -14.52 -27.68
C MET A 21 17.70 -14.01 -28.35
N LEU A 22 17.59 -14.14 -29.68
CA LEU A 22 16.41 -13.68 -30.40
C LEU A 22 15.18 -14.55 -30.11
N ASP A 23 15.35 -15.87 -29.98
CA ASP A 23 14.27 -16.76 -29.56
C ASP A 23 13.89 -16.57 -28.09
N ALA A 24 14.86 -16.34 -27.18
CA ALA A 24 14.56 -15.93 -25.82
C ALA A 24 13.84 -14.57 -25.75
N LEU A 25 14.15 -13.62 -26.63
CA LEU A 25 13.46 -12.34 -26.75
C LEU A 25 12.02 -12.49 -27.25
N LYS A 26 11.74 -13.46 -28.13
CA LYS A 26 10.38 -13.80 -28.58
C LYS A 26 9.52 -14.37 -27.46
N GLU A 27 10.11 -15.06 -26.48
CA GLU A 27 9.41 -15.53 -25.27
C GLU A 27 8.96 -14.37 -24.35
N TYR A 28 9.53 -13.17 -24.52
CA TYR A 28 9.15 -11.97 -23.77
C TYR A 28 8.69 -10.83 -24.71
N PRO A 29 7.48 -10.93 -25.32
CA PRO A 29 6.97 -9.98 -26.32
C PRO A 29 6.96 -8.50 -25.88
N TRP A 30 6.93 -8.26 -24.57
CA TRP A 30 6.94 -6.93 -23.98
C TRP A 30 8.32 -6.24 -24.01
N MET A 31 9.42 -6.99 -24.22
CA MET A 31 10.71 -6.42 -24.65
C MET A 31 10.68 -5.99 -26.12
N MET A 32 10.05 -6.79 -26.98
CA MET A 32 10.06 -6.56 -28.43
C MET A 32 9.12 -5.43 -28.88
N THR A 33 8.05 -5.16 -28.13
CA THR A 33 7.08 -4.11 -28.48
C THR A 33 7.58 -2.68 -28.27
N GLY A 34 8.77 -2.48 -27.69
CA GLY A 34 9.32 -1.15 -27.41
C GLY A 34 8.45 -0.29 -26.48
N SER A 35 7.40 -0.88 -25.89
CA SER A 35 6.42 -0.17 -25.06
C SER A 35 6.93 0.11 -23.65
N GLY A 36 7.99 -0.58 -23.23
CA GLY A 36 8.56 -0.48 -21.87
C GLY A 36 7.59 -0.89 -20.77
N LYS A 37 6.41 -1.44 -21.11
CA LYS A 37 5.39 -1.81 -20.15
C LYS A 37 5.54 -3.29 -19.82
N PRO A 38 5.75 -3.64 -18.54
CA PRO A 38 5.86 -5.03 -18.14
C PRO A 38 4.56 -5.80 -18.38
N PRO A 39 4.63 -7.15 -18.45
CA PRO A 39 3.43 -7.98 -18.60
C PRO A 39 2.45 -7.69 -17.46
N ALA A 40 1.17 -7.63 -17.79
CA ALA A 40 0.11 -7.43 -16.80
C ALA A 40 0.12 -8.61 -15.80
N VAL A 41 -0.01 -8.31 -14.50
CA VAL A 41 -0.01 -9.32 -13.42
C VAL A 41 -1.09 -10.38 -13.62
N SER A 42 -2.18 -10.06 -14.33
CA SER A 42 -3.23 -11.00 -14.71
C SER A 42 -2.74 -12.20 -15.54
N ASN A 43 -1.55 -12.10 -16.14
CA ASN A 43 -0.97 -13.15 -16.98
C ASN A 43 -0.09 -14.12 -16.17
N VAL A 44 0.17 -13.82 -14.89
CA VAL A 44 0.97 -14.67 -14.00
C VAL A 44 0.02 -15.44 -13.08
N ARG A 45 -0.13 -16.75 -13.33
CA ARG A 45 -1.14 -17.57 -12.65
C ARG A 45 -0.66 -18.09 -11.30
N MET A 46 0.64 -18.32 -11.11
CA MET A 46 1.17 -18.86 -9.86
C MET A 46 2.29 -18.01 -9.25
N PRO A 47 2.42 -17.98 -7.90
CA PRO A 47 3.54 -17.33 -7.22
C PRO A 47 4.91 -17.87 -7.64
N SER A 48 5.00 -19.16 -8.01
CA SER A 48 6.21 -19.79 -8.55
C SER A 48 6.69 -19.10 -9.83
N ASP A 49 5.76 -18.67 -10.68
CA ASP A 49 6.05 -18.00 -11.94
C ASP A 49 6.63 -16.59 -11.68
N ILE A 50 6.19 -15.91 -10.63
CA ILE A 50 6.78 -14.63 -10.20
C ILE A 50 8.22 -14.83 -9.75
N ILE A 51 8.50 -15.89 -8.98
CA ILE A 51 9.86 -16.19 -8.50
C ILE A 51 10.78 -16.60 -9.67
N SER A 52 10.27 -17.34 -10.65
CA SER A 52 11.05 -17.70 -11.84
C SER A 52 11.35 -16.48 -12.71
N LEU A 53 10.39 -15.59 -12.92
CA LEU A 53 10.51 -14.39 -13.76
C LEU A 53 11.30 -13.24 -13.12
N GLU A 54 11.09 -12.97 -11.83
CA GLU A 54 11.63 -11.79 -11.12
C GLU A 54 12.62 -12.13 -10.01
N GLY A 55 12.47 -13.31 -9.41
CA GLY A 55 13.33 -13.79 -8.33
C GLY A 55 12.73 -13.57 -6.95
N TRP A 56 13.43 -14.05 -5.93
CA TRP A 56 13.00 -13.98 -4.53
C TRP A 56 12.76 -12.55 -4.02
N GLY A 57 13.46 -11.56 -4.60
CA GLY A 57 13.26 -10.15 -4.26
C GLY A 57 11.87 -9.61 -4.57
N ALA A 58 11.12 -10.24 -5.48
CA ALA A 58 9.75 -9.86 -5.83
C ALA A 58 8.78 -9.97 -4.65
N LEU A 59 9.03 -10.90 -3.72
CA LEU A 59 8.20 -11.09 -2.52
C LEU A 59 8.25 -9.87 -1.57
N TRP A 60 9.33 -9.09 -1.63
CA TRP A 60 9.52 -7.90 -0.81
C TRP A 60 9.14 -6.60 -1.55
N ARG A 61 8.46 -6.71 -2.69
CA ARG A 61 8.08 -5.54 -3.48
C ARG A 61 7.05 -4.69 -2.75
N GLY A 62 7.32 -3.38 -2.70
CA GLY A 62 6.49 -2.43 -1.97
C GLY A 62 6.67 -2.46 -0.44
N LEU A 63 7.66 -3.18 0.09
CA LEU A 63 7.89 -3.25 1.54
C LEU A 63 8.12 -1.86 2.15
N ARG A 64 8.91 -1.00 1.49
CA ARG A 64 9.22 0.35 1.99
C ARG A 64 7.98 1.23 2.12
N SER A 65 7.18 1.31 1.06
CA SER A 65 5.93 2.08 1.09
C SER A 65 4.92 1.46 2.05
N GLY A 66 4.90 0.13 2.17
CA GLY A 66 4.11 -0.59 3.17
C GLY A 66 4.46 -0.24 4.61
N LEU A 67 5.74 -0.23 4.97
CA LEU A 67 6.17 0.12 6.33
C LEU A 67 5.81 1.57 6.68
N VAL A 68 6.01 2.50 5.74
CA VAL A 68 5.64 3.91 5.95
C VAL A 68 4.12 4.06 6.07
N ARG A 69 3.35 3.37 5.21
CA ARG A 69 1.89 3.33 5.27
C ARG A 69 1.42 2.86 6.65
N ASP A 70 1.93 1.73 7.12
CA ASP A 70 1.48 1.08 8.35
C ASP A 70 1.83 1.94 9.57
N SER A 71 3.03 2.54 9.59
CA SER A 71 3.44 3.47 10.66
C SER A 71 2.51 4.69 10.75
N ILE A 72 2.19 5.32 9.61
CA ILE A 72 1.30 6.49 9.56
C ILE A 72 -0.13 6.11 9.92
N PHE A 73 -0.62 4.98 9.38
CA PHE A 73 -1.97 4.51 9.66
C PHE A 73 -2.15 4.25 11.15
N CYS A 74 -1.28 3.45 11.77
CA CYS A 74 -1.37 3.14 13.19
C CYS A 74 -1.20 4.39 14.06
N GLY A 75 -0.22 5.24 13.77
CA GLY A 75 0.02 6.46 14.54
C GLY A 75 -1.20 7.38 14.57
N ILE A 76 -1.82 7.64 13.41
CA ILE A 76 -3.01 8.50 13.32
C ILE A 76 -4.22 7.81 13.92
N PHE A 77 -4.40 6.51 13.67
CA PHE A 77 -5.51 5.75 14.24
C PHE A 77 -5.52 5.87 15.76
N PHE A 78 -4.42 5.50 16.43
CA PHE A 78 -4.35 5.52 17.88
C PHE A 78 -4.40 6.93 18.47
N SER A 79 -3.79 7.91 17.81
CA SER A 79 -3.80 9.30 18.29
C SER A 79 -5.21 9.91 18.20
N SER A 80 -5.88 9.75 17.06
CA SER A 80 -7.27 10.21 16.88
C SER A 80 -8.23 9.47 17.80
N TRP A 81 -8.03 8.16 17.98
CA TRP A 81 -8.81 7.34 18.88
C TRP A 81 -8.70 7.81 20.33
N GLN A 82 -7.47 8.00 20.81
CA GLN A 82 -7.19 8.48 22.16
C GLN A 82 -7.80 9.88 22.38
N PHE A 83 -7.64 10.78 21.41
CA PHE A 83 -8.21 12.12 21.48
C PHE A 83 -9.74 12.09 21.59
N LEU A 84 -10.41 11.31 20.74
CA LEU A 84 -11.86 11.14 20.78
C LEU A 84 -12.31 10.48 22.09
N HIS A 85 -11.57 9.49 22.57
CA HIS A 85 -11.85 8.83 23.84
C HIS A 85 -11.80 9.82 25.00
N GLN A 86 -10.77 10.67 25.07
CA GLN A 86 -10.65 11.68 26.11
C GLN A 86 -11.72 12.77 25.99
N ALA A 87 -12.07 13.18 24.77
CA ALA A 87 -13.18 14.10 24.55
C ALA A 87 -14.52 13.52 25.06
N MET A 88 -14.78 12.24 24.82
CA MET A 88 -15.97 11.55 25.33
C MET A 88 -15.98 11.43 26.85
N LEU A 89 -14.82 11.15 27.48
CA LEU A 89 -14.69 11.12 28.95
C LEU A 89 -14.96 12.49 29.55
N ASN A 90 -14.31 13.54 29.04
CA ASN A 90 -14.51 14.91 29.49
C ASN A 90 -15.97 15.33 29.36
N TRP A 91 -16.62 14.99 28.23
CA TRP A 91 -18.04 15.27 28.03
C TRP A 91 -18.93 14.57 29.06
N LYS A 92 -18.65 13.30 29.36
CA LYS A 92 -19.39 12.53 30.36
C LYS A 92 -19.18 13.10 31.78
N ALA A 93 -17.99 13.61 32.08
CA ALA A 93 -17.64 14.17 33.39
C ALA A 93 -18.38 15.48 33.72
N VAL A 94 -18.80 16.27 32.72
CA VAL A 94 -19.50 17.57 32.93
C VAL A 94 -20.80 17.40 33.74
N GLY A 95 -21.47 16.24 33.62
CA GLY A 95 -22.74 15.98 34.29
C GLY A 95 -22.63 15.19 35.61
N MET A 96 -21.43 15.00 36.17
CA MET A 96 -21.21 14.18 37.35
C MET A 96 -21.02 15.03 38.61
N ASP A 97 -21.75 14.69 39.67
CA ASP A 97 -21.58 15.23 41.03
C ASP A 97 -21.28 14.08 42.01
N PRO A 98 -20.14 14.08 42.72
CA PRO A 98 -19.06 15.08 42.67
C PRO A 98 -18.24 15.01 41.37
N VAL A 99 -17.60 16.14 41.01
CA VAL A 99 -16.72 16.21 39.83
C VAL A 99 -15.57 15.20 39.97
N PRO A 100 -15.40 14.30 38.99
CA PRO A 100 -14.35 13.28 39.04
C PRO A 100 -12.97 13.93 38.94
N ARG A 101 -12.03 13.45 39.78
CA ARG A 101 -10.63 13.93 39.80
C ARG A 101 -9.74 13.15 38.85
N HIS A 102 -10.16 11.95 38.43
CA HIS A 102 -9.41 11.05 37.59
C HIS A 102 -10.32 10.36 36.56
N ASP A 103 -9.78 10.03 35.38
CA ASP A 103 -10.53 9.43 34.26
C ASP A 103 -11.18 8.08 34.60
N ASN A 104 -10.60 7.33 35.54
CA ASN A 104 -11.14 6.04 36.02
C ASN A 104 -12.43 6.20 36.85
N GLU A 105 -12.73 7.40 37.36
CA GLU A 105 -13.93 7.69 38.16
C GLU A 105 -15.17 7.96 37.27
N VAL A 106 -14.97 8.31 36.00
CA VAL A 106 -16.03 8.66 35.03
C VAL A 106 -16.88 7.42 34.62
N GLY A 107 -16.40 6.22 34.91
CA GLY A 107 -17.03 4.94 34.55
C GLY A 107 -16.97 4.65 33.03
N PRO A 108 -17.43 3.46 32.59
CA PRO A 108 -17.25 3.02 31.20
C PRO A 108 -17.97 3.93 30.20
N LEU A 109 -17.34 4.19 29.06
CA LEU A 109 -17.97 4.89 27.94
C LEU A 109 -19.00 3.99 27.23
N SER A 110 -19.95 4.61 26.53
CA SER A 110 -20.92 3.88 25.72
C SER A 110 -20.21 3.07 24.63
N PRO A 111 -20.45 1.75 24.52
CA PRO A 111 -19.84 0.90 23.48
C PRO A 111 -20.11 1.41 22.06
N ILE A 112 -21.28 2.01 21.82
CA ILE A 112 -21.65 2.59 20.52
C ILE A 112 -20.79 3.83 20.24
N ALA A 113 -20.62 4.72 21.22
CA ALA A 113 -19.82 5.93 21.06
C ALA A 113 -18.35 5.59 20.79
N VAL A 114 -17.80 4.64 21.54
CA VAL A 114 -16.45 4.11 21.32
C VAL A 114 -16.36 3.49 19.93
N THR A 115 -17.33 2.66 19.51
CA THR A 115 -17.35 2.07 18.16
C THR A 115 -17.38 3.11 17.02
N LEU A 116 -18.15 4.19 17.17
CA LEU A 116 -18.21 5.27 16.18
C LEU A 116 -16.91 6.06 16.11
N ALA A 117 -16.28 6.33 17.26
CA ALA A 117 -14.95 6.94 17.30
C ALA A 117 -13.91 6.11 16.51
N ALA A 118 -14.17 4.80 16.32
CA ALA A 118 -13.19 3.86 15.76
C ALA A 118 -13.21 4.01 14.27
N GLY A 119 -14.42 4.09 13.73
CA GLY A 119 -14.65 4.38 12.34
C GLY A 119 -14.16 5.76 11.95
N VAL A 120 -14.37 6.78 12.78
CA VAL A 120 -13.83 8.12 12.54
C VAL A 120 -12.29 8.09 12.52
N SER A 121 -11.67 7.47 13.52
CA SER A 121 -10.21 7.35 13.61
C SER A 121 -9.61 6.54 12.44
N GLY A 122 -10.25 5.43 12.07
CA GLY A 122 -9.88 4.61 10.91
C GLY A 122 -10.01 5.35 9.59
N SER A 123 -11.00 6.23 9.47
CA SER A 123 -11.20 7.12 8.32
C SER A 123 -10.06 8.13 8.19
N PHE A 124 -9.67 8.81 9.27
CA PHE A 124 -8.53 9.73 9.28
C PHE A 124 -7.20 9.03 8.97
N ALA A 125 -6.96 7.88 9.61
CA ALA A 125 -5.78 7.06 9.36
C ALA A 125 -5.69 6.59 7.90
N ALA A 126 -6.83 6.22 7.31
CA ALA A 126 -6.91 5.84 5.89
C ALA A 126 -6.69 7.02 4.96
N ALA A 127 -7.19 8.21 5.27
CA ALA A 127 -6.95 9.39 4.44
C ALA A 127 -5.44 9.74 4.39
N ALA A 128 -4.80 9.79 5.56
CA ALA A 128 -3.41 10.21 5.67
C ALA A 128 -2.40 9.20 5.11
N SER A 129 -2.68 7.90 5.21
CA SER A 129 -1.80 6.85 4.68
C SER A 129 -2.08 6.48 3.21
N HIS A 130 -3.04 7.13 2.54
CA HIS A 130 -3.58 6.72 1.24
C HIS A 130 -2.53 6.67 0.12
N GLY A 131 -1.70 7.71 0.00
CA GLY A 131 -0.67 7.75 -1.04
C GLY A 131 0.33 6.58 -0.95
N PHE A 132 0.66 6.13 0.26
CA PHE A 132 1.56 5.00 0.48
C PHE A 132 0.90 3.65 0.16
N ASP A 133 -0.41 3.54 0.37
CA ASP A 133 -1.18 2.35 0.02
C ASP A 133 -1.33 2.19 -1.49
N THR A 134 -1.63 3.28 -2.19
CA THR A 134 -1.70 3.32 -3.65
C THR A 134 -0.35 2.91 -4.25
N THR A 135 0.75 3.47 -3.76
CA THR A 135 2.09 3.13 -4.27
C THR A 135 2.51 1.70 -3.97
N ARG A 136 2.21 1.17 -2.77
CA ARG A 136 2.41 -0.25 -2.46
C ARG A 136 1.62 -1.12 -3.43
N SER A 137 0.33 -0.87 -3.60
CA SER A 137 -0.54 -1.65 -4.48
C SER A 137 -0.05 -1.63 -5.94
N ARG A 138 0.30 -0.44 -6.45
CA ARG A 138 0.87 -0.27 -7.79
C ARG A 138 2.18 -1.00 -7.97
N SER A 139 3.06 -0.94 -6.97
CA SER A 139 4.32 -1.68 -6.99
C SER A 139 4.06 -3.18 -7.05
N GLN A 140 3.10 -3.71 -6.27
CA GLN A 140 2.74 -5.13 -6.28
C GLN A 140 2.10 -5.55 -7.62
N CYS A 141 1.34 -4.65 -8.26
CA CYS A 141 0.71 -4.85 -9.56
C CYS A 141 1.65 -4.72 -10.78
N THR A 142 2.94 -4.46 -10.62
CA THR A 142 3.87 -4.20 -11.74
C THR A 142 4.94 -5.27 -11.82
N VAL A 143 4.87 -6.22 -12.76
CA VAL A 143 5.89 -7.27 -12.90
C VAL A 143 7.24 -6.68 -13.37
N LEU A 144 8.39 -7.05 -12.81
CA LEU A 144 9.71 -6.56 -13.27
C LEU A 144 10.69 -7.72 -13.46
N PRO A 145 10.90 -8.16 -14.71
CA PRO A 145 11.71 -9.35 -14.93
C PRO A 145 13.19 -9.16 -14.64
N LYS A 146 13.85 -10.25 -14.22
CA LYS A 146 15.21 -10.25 -13.68
C LYS A 146 16.20 -9.47 -14.54
N TYR A 147 16.17 -9.69 -15.86
CA TYR A 147 17.12 -9.06 -16.78
C TYR A 147 16.99 -7.54 -16.84
N VAL A 148 15.77 -6.97 -16.79
CA VAL A 148 15.58 -5.51 -16.74
C VAL A 148 16.18 -4.93 -15.47
N SER A 149 16.04 -5.65 -14.35
CA SER A 149 16.64 -5.25 -13.08
C SER A 149 18.18 -5.32 -13.12
N MET A 150 18.74 -6.34 -13.79
CA MET A 150 20.18 -6.51 -13.98
C MET A 150 20.76 -5.42 -14.90
N GLU A 151 20.10 -5.11 -16.03
CA GLU A 151 20.50 -4.04 -16.93
C GLU A 151 20.53 -2.69 -16.23
N ARG A 152 19.50 -2.34 -15.45
CA ARG A 152 19.49 -1.07 -14.69
C ARG A 152 20.65 -0.99 -13.70
N LYS A 153 21.03 -2.10 -13.08
CA LYS A 153 22.16 -2.17 -12.15
C LYS A 153 23.48 -2.04 -12.89
N PHE A 154 23.64 -2.75 -14.00
CA PHE A 154 24.83 -2.72 -14.84
C PHE A 154 25.08 -1.32 -15.41
N LEU A 155 24.03 -0.69 -15.95
CA LEU A 155 24.07 0.66 -16.53
C LEU A 155 24.04 1.79 -15.47
N LYS A 156 24.04 1.44 -14.17
CA LYS A 156 23.98 2.40 -13.05
C LYS A 156 22.87 3.45 -13.24
N TRP A 157 21.70 3.06 -13.73
CA TRP A 157 20.61 4.01 -13.99
C TRP A 157 20.21 4.72 -12.69
N SER A 158 20.28 6.05 -12.70
CA SER A 158 19.84 6.86 -11.56
C SER A 158 18.36 6.62 -11.24
N LYS A 159 18.04 6.39 -9.95
CA LYS A 159 16.64 6.19 -9.55
C LYS A 159 15.85 7.48 -9.79
N PRO A 160 14.75 7.47 -10.55
CA PRO A 160 13.96 8.68 -10.77
C PRO A 160 13.31 9.14 -9.45
N GLY A 161 13.07 10.44 -9.31
CA GLY A 161 12.30 11.02 -8.19
C GLY A 161 13.10 11.82 -7.16
N LYS A 162 12.36 12.53 -6.31
CA LYS A 162 12.89 13.35 -5.20
C LYS A 162 13.46 12.46 -4.08
N ARG A 163 14.24 13.04 -3.17
CA ARG A 163 14.83 12.33 -2.02
C ARG A 163 13.77 11.62 -1.18
N PHE A 164 12.65 12.30 -0.91
CA PHE A 164 11.51 11.74 -0.19
C PHE A 164 10.88 10.54 -0.90
N GLU A 165 10.64 10.64 -2.21
CA GLU A 165 10.06 9.56 -3.01
C GLU A 165 10.95 8.32 -3.05
N ARG A 166 12.27 8.52 -3.17
CA ARG A 166 13.25 7.44 -3.12
C ARG A 166 13.33 6.77 -1.75
N LEU A 167 13.14 7.55 -0.67
CA LEU A 167 13.16 7.05 0.71
C LEU A 167 11.91 6.20 0.98
N THR A 168 10.73 6.73 0.64
CA THR A 168 9.43 6.10 0.91
C THR A 168 9.06 5.02 -0.10
N GLY A 169 9.71 4.98 -1.27
CA GLY A 169 9.43 4.02 -2.33
C GLY A 169 8.32 4.44 -3.30
N ILE A 170 7.94 5.73 -3.31
CA ILE A 170 6.95 6.28 -4.23
C ILE A 170 7.60 6.47 -5.61
N HIS A 171 7.00 5.91 -6.66
CA HIS A 171 7.47 6.11 -8.03
C HIS A 171 6.91 7.43 -8.61
N PRO A 172 7.72 8.29 -9.26
CA PRO A 172 7.25 9.57 -9.79
C PRO A 172 6.09 9.48 -10.79
N ALA A 173 5.97 8.35 -11.50
CA ALA A 173 4.87 8.12 -12.44
C ALA A 173 3.50 7.96 -11.76
N ASP A 174 3.46 7.59 -10.47
CA ASP A 174 2.21 7.36 -9.75
C ASP A 174 1.66 8.64 -9.09
N ARG A 175 2.35 9.79 -9.20
CA ARG A 175 1.97 11.06 -8.55
C ARG A 175 0.52 11.48 -8.80
N ASN A 176 0.08 11.39 -10.05
CA ASN A 176 -1.27 11.80 -10.47
C ASN A 176 -2.35 10.82 -9.99
N LEU A 177 -1.95 9.63 -9.53
CA LEU A 177 -2.85 8.57 -9.10
C LEU A 177 -2.90 8.42 -7.58
N LEU A 178 -2.03 9.10 -6.83
CA LEU A 178 -1.87 8.88 -5.38
C LEU A 178 -3.18 9.01 -4.60
N LEU A 179 -4.08 9.91 -5.03
CA LEU A 179 -5.36 10.20 -4.38
C LEU A 179 -6.56 9.46 -4.98
N ASN A 180 -6.36 8.67 -6.03
CA ASN A 180 -7.46 7.95 -6.66
C ASN A 180 -8.05 6.92 -5.69
N GLY A 181 -9.38 6.90 -5.59
CA GLY A 181 -10.10 5.95 -4.72
C GLY A 181 -10.00 6.26 -3.22
N ILE A 182 -9.52 7.44 -2.81
CA ILE A 182 -9.38 7.80 -1.39
C ILE A 182 -10.70 7.67 -0.63
N TRP A 183 -11.81 8.15 -1.20
CA TRP A 183 -13.13 8.10 -0.57
C TRP A 183 -13.57 6.67 -0.24
N LEU A 184 -13.38 5.73 -1.17
CA LEU A 184 -13.73 4.33 -0.96
C LEU A 184 -12.87 3.71 0.14
N ARG A 185 -11.57 4.05 0.18
CA ARG A 185 -10.66 3.56 1.22
C ARG A 185 -11.03 4.11 2.60
N VAL A 186 -11.31 5.41 2.69
CA VAL A 186 -11.75 6.08 3.92
C VAL A 186 -13.02 5.42 4.46
N ALA A 187 -14.04 5.26 3.60
CA ALA A 187 -15.30 4.61 3.97
C ALA A 187 -15.08 3.15 4.43
N ARG A 188 -14.32 2.36 3.67
CA ARG A 188 -14.03 0.96 4.00
C ARG A 188 -13.27 0.82 5.31
N CYS A 189 -12.23 1.62 5.53
CA CYS A 189 -11.42 1.58 6.75
C CYS A 189 -12.20 2.07 7.97
N GLY A 190 -13.06 3.09 7.79
CA GLY A 190 -13.96 3.53 8.85
C GLY A 190 -14.93 2.43 9.26
N LEU A 191 -15.68 1.88 8.29
CA LEU A 191 -16.62 0.79 8.56
C LEU A 191 -15.92 -0.43 9.18
N ALA A 192 -14.77 -0.86 8.65
CA ALA A 192 -14.02 -1.99 9.19
C ALA A 192 -13.58 -1.73 10.65
N SER A 193 -13.12 -0.52 10.97
CA SER A 193 -12.68 -0.19 12.33
C SER A 193 -13.86 -0.16 13.31
N SER A 194 -15.00 0.40 12.90
CA SER A 194 -16.24 0.31 13.69
C SER A 194 -16.67 -1.13 13.92
N VAL A 195 -16.66 -1.97 12.88
CA VAL A 195 -17.06 -3.38 13.00
C VAL A 195 -16.13 -4.13 13.96
N ILE A 196 -14.82 -3.95 13.88
CA ILE A 196 -13.85 -4.63 14.76
C ILE A 196 -14.05 -4.23 16.23
N VAL A 197 -14.18 -2.93 16.51
CA VAL A 197 -14.34 -2.48 17.90
C VAL A 197 -15.74 -2.81 18.44
N GLY A 198 -16.77 -2.64 17.62
CA GLY A 198 -18.14 -2.98 17.98
C GLY A 198 -18.30 -4.47 18.24
N SER A 199 -17.69 -5.33 17.41
CA SER A 199 -17.71 -6.77 17.64
C SER A 199 -16.97 -7.14 18.93
N TYR A 200 -15.82 -6.53 19.22
CA TYR A 200 -15.10 -6.73 20.47
C TYR A 200 -15.97 -6.44 21.70
N PHE A 201 -16.63 -5.27 21.74
CA PHE A 201 -17.53 -4.95 22.85
C PHE A 201 -18.76 -5.85 22.91
N PHE A 202 -19.35 -6.20 21.76
CA PHE A 202 -20.46 -7.14 21.69
C PHE A 202 -20.07 -8.50 22.27
N THR A 203 -18.89 -9.01 21.90
CA THR A 203 -18.36 -10.28 22.39
C THR A 203 -18.10 -10.23 23.91
N ILE A 204 -17.52 -9.15 24.43
CA ILE A 204 -17.32 -9.00 25.88
C ILE A 204 -18.65 -9.04 26.63
N SER A 205 -19.64 -8.28 26.17
CA SER A 205 -20.95 -8.23 26.81
C SER A 205 -21.66 -9.59 26.83
N HIS A 206 -21.47 -10.43 25.80
CA HIS A 206 -22.12 -11.73 25.71
C HIS A 206 -21.33 -12.91 26.32
N LEU A 207 -20.00 -12.86 26.32
CA LEU A 207 -19.16 -13.98 26.77
C LEU A 207 -18.59 -13.80 28.17
N VAL A 208 -18.34 -12.57 28.63
CA VAL A 208 -17.69 -12.31 29.91
C VAL A 208 -18.69 -11.93 31.01
N SER A 209 -19.89 -11.47 30.62
CA SER A 209 -20.94 -11.07 31.57
C SER A 209 -21.91 -12.19 31.98
N ASN A 210 -21.57 -13.46 31.72
CA ASN A 210 -22.29 -14.65 32.21
C ASN A 210 -21.57 -15.26 33.41
#